data_AF-A0A9J5ZZR0-F1
#
_entry.id   AF-A0A9J5ZZR0-F1
#
_cell.length_a   1.000
_cell.length_b   1.000
_cell.length_c   1.000
_cell.angle_alpha   90.00
_cell.angle_beta   90.00
_cell.angle_gamma   90.00
#
_symmetry.space_group_name_H-M   'P 1'
#
loop_
_entity.id
_entity.type
_entity.pdbx_description
1 polymer ?
#
loop_
_entity_poly.entity_id
_entity_poly.type
_entity_poly.pdbx_seq_one_letter_code
_entity_poly.pdbx_strand_id
1 'polypeptide(L)'
;MVLLDLIHKFLNLVAPPFTLFTLLIFLPPYQFIKYFLSILGKIFSEDVAGKVVVITGASSGIGEHLAYEYARRGACLTIAARREKSLREVAERALDRRPGCFSRPS
;
A
#
# COMPACT_ATOMS: atom_id res chain seq x y z
N MET A 1 -23.28 -2.46 46.99
CA MET A 1 -24.23 -2.08 45.92
C MET A 1 -24.04 -0.63 45.50
N VAL A 2 -24.25 0.34 46.40
CA VAL A 2 -24.16 1.80 46.12
C VAL A 2 -22.81 2.28 45.54
N LEU A 3 -21.68 1.76 46.01
CA LEU A 3 -20.36 2.17 45.50
C LEU A 3 -20.15 1.81 44.02
N LEU A 4 -20.61 0.63 43.61
CA LEU A 4 -20.45 0.15 42.24
C LEU A 4 -21.31 0.97 41.27
N ASP A 5 -22.52 1.36 41.67
CA ASP A 5 -23.41 2.22 40.87
C ASP A 5 -22.83 3.63 40.69
N LEU A 6 -22.20 4.18 41.73
CA LEU A 6 -21.50 5.46 41.68
C LEU A 6 -20.31 5.43 40.71
N ILE A 7 -19.53 4.35 40.74
CA ILE A 7 -18.41 4.15 39.82
C ILE A 7 -18.91 4.03 38.38
N HIS A 8 -19.95 3.23 38.11
CA HIS A 8 -20.49 3.05 36.76
C HIS A 8 -21.07 4.35 36.18
N LYS A 9 -21.78 5.14 37.01
CA LYS A 9 -22.33 6.44 36.59
C LYS A 9 -21.21 7.44 36.29
N PHE A 10 -20.12 7.43 37.06
CA PHE A 10 -18.95 8.26 36.79
C PHE A 10 -18.23 7.80 35.51
N LEU A 11 -18.02 6.49 35.35
CA LEU A 11 -17.36 5.91 34.18
C LEU A 11 -18.14 6.25 32.89
N ASN A 12 -19.46 6.10 32.89
CA ASN A 12 -20.30 6.40 31.73
C ASN A 12 -20.48 7.90 31.46
N LEU A 13 -20.21 8.76 32.45
CA LEU A 13 -20.23 10.22 32.26
C LEU A 13 -18.91 10.71 31.66
N VAL A 14 -17.79 10.11 32.06
CA VAL A 14 -16.43 10.51 31.63
C VAL A 14 -15.99 9.77 30.36
N ALA A 15 -16.50 8.56 30.11
CA ALA A 15 -16.12 7.79 28.93
C ALA A 15 -16.49 8.45 27.58
N PRO A 16 -17.71 9.00 27.37
CA PRO A 16 -18.08 9.64 26.10
C PRO A 16 -17.21 10.86 25.72
N PRO A 17 -16.93 11.82 26.61
CA PRO A 17 -16.03 12.91 26.25
C PRO A 17 -14.61 12.39 26.01
N PHE A 18 -14.12 11.44 26.81
CA PHE A 18 -12.77 10.89 26.63
C PHE A 18 -12.59 10.16 25.29
N THR A 19 -13.59 9.38 24.86
CA THR A 19 -13.56 8.71 23.54
C THR A 19 -13.66 9.71 22.40
N LEU A 20 -14.47 10.77 22.54
CA LEU A 20 -14.53 11.86 21.56
C LEU A 20 -13.20 12.58 21.44
N PHE A 21 -12.54 12.91 22.56
CA PHE A 21 -11.20 13.51 22.55
C PHE A 21 -10.16 12.58 21.92
N THR A 22 -10.19 11.29 22.29
CA THR A 22 -9.28 10.29 21.71
C THR A 22 -9.49 10.18 20.21
N LEU A 23 -10.73 10.09 19.75
CA LEU A 23 -11.07 10.00 18.34
C LEU A 23 -10.66 11.29 17.59
N LEU A 24 -10.91 12.45 18.18
CA LEU A 24 -10.56 13.76 17.59
C LEU A 24 -9.04 13.95 17.50
N ILE A 25 -8.27 13.38 18.42
CA ILE A 25 -6.80 13.44 18.42
C ILE A 25 -6.20 12.39 17.48
N PHE A 26 -6.80 11.19 17.36
CA PHE A 26 -6.28 10.11 16.51
C PHE A 26 -6.70 10.18 15.04
N LEU A 27 -7.86 10.75 14.73
CA LEU A 27 -8.34 10.90 13.35
C LEU A 27 -7.43 11.76 12.46
N PRO A 28 -6.99 12.98 12.86
CA PRO A 28 -6.09 13.81 12.05
C PRO A 28 -4.72 13.17 11.75
N PRO A 29 -3.98 12.56 12.70
CA PRO A 29 -2.72 11.90 12.39
C PRO A 29 -2.93 10.62 11.57
N TYR A 30 -4.05 9.89 11.73
CA TYR A 30 -4.36 8.75 10.86
C TYR A 30 -4.58 9.19 9.41
N GLN A 31 -5.32 10.29 9.20
CA GLN A 31 -5.46 10.90 7.87
C GLN A 31 -4.12 11.42 7.34
N PHE A 32 -3.29 12.02 8.20
CA PHE A 32 -1.97 12.52 7.84
C PHE A 32 -1.01 11.40 7.42
N ILE A 33 -0.97 10.28 8.12
CA ILE A 33 -0.17 9.09 7.75
C ILE A 33 -0.65 8.54 6.41
N LYS A 34 -1.97 8.42 6.19
CA LYS A 34 -2.53 7.97 4.91
C LYS A 34 -2.17 8.93 3.78
N TYR A 35 -2.23 10.24 4.03
CA TYR A 35 -1.89 11.27 3.07
C TYR A 35 -0.39 11.25 2.75
N PHE A 36 0.46 11.10 3.77
CA PHE A 36 1.91 11.00 3.64
C PHE A 36 2.34 9.74 2.89
N LEU A 37 1.71 8.58 3.17
CA LEU A 37 1.89 7.36 2.39
C LEU A 37 1.46 7.53 0.93
N SER A 38 0.37 8.29 0.68
CA SER A 38 -0.09 8.62 -0.66
C SER A 38 0.87 9.57 -1.40
N ILE A 39 1.54 10.46 -0.67
CA ILE A 39 2.58 11.37 -1.17
C ILE A 39 3.88 10.64 -1.46
N LEU A 40 4.31 9.68 -0.61
CA LEU A 40 5.51 8.88 -0.85
C LEU A 40 5.43 8.14 -2.20
N GLY A 41 4.25 7.61 -2.56
CA GLY A 41 4.01 7.00 -3.85
C GLY A 41 4.05 7.97 -5.05
N LYS A 42 3.79 9.26 -4.84
CA LYS A 42 3.89 10.30 -5.88
C LYS A 42 5.32 10.83 -6.05
N ILE A 43 6.13 10.77 -4.99
CA ILE A 43 7.47 11.37 -4.93
C ILE A 43 8.56 10.50 -5.57
N PHE A 44 8.39 9.16 -5.64
CA PHE A 44 9.31 8.28 -6.36
C PHE A 44 9.13 8.41 -7.89
N SER A 45 9.46 9.59 -8.41
CA SER A 45 9.59 9.88 -9.83
C SER A 45 11.07 9.86 -10.21
N GLU A 46 11.70 8.70 -10.01
CA GLU A 46 13.05 8.46 -10.53
C GLU A 46 12.98 8.04 -12.00
N ASP A 47 13.98 8.46 -12.78
CA ASP A 47 14.22 7.84 -14.08
C ASP A 47 14.73 6.42 -13.85
N VAL A 48 13.94 5.47 -14.33
CA VAL A 48 14.14 4.03 -14.19
C VAL A 48 14.41 3.37 -15.53
N ALA A 49 14.55 4.16 -16.60
CA ALA A 49 14.92 3.64 -17.91
C ALA A 49 16.26 2.90 -17.82
N GLY A 50 16.28 1.62 -18.20
CA GLY A 50 17.48 0.77 -18.17
C GLY A 50 17.91 0.29 -16.78
N LYS A 51 17.25 0.70 -15.68
CA LYS A 51 17.52 0.17 -14.34
C LYS A 51 16.81 -1.14 -14.10
N VAL A 52 17.38 -2.01 -13.26
CA VAL A 52 16.77 -3.27 -12.83
C VAL A 52 15.88 -3.02 -11.60
N VAL A 53 14.61 -3.37 -11.70
CA VAL A 53 13.59 -3.19 -10.65
C VAL A 53 12.98 -4.55 -10.30
N VAL A 54 13.05 -4.91 -9.02
CA VAL A 54 12.50 -6.17 -8.49
C VAL A 54 11.18 -5.90 -7.78
N ILE A 55 10.11 -6.57 -8.20
CA ILE A 55 8.77 -6.41 -7.63
C ILE A 55 8.29 -7.74 -7.06
N THR A 56 8.16 -7.79 -5.73
CA THR A 56 7.54 -8.91 -5.03
C THR A 56 6.03 -8.71 -4.88
N GLY A 57 5.24 -9.77 -5.00
CA GLY A 57 3.78 -9.68 -4.93
C GLY A 57 3.14 -9.10 -6.19
N ALA A 58 3.80 -9.21 -7.35
CA ALA A 58 3.36 -8.60 -8.61
C ALA A 58 2.11 -9.25 -9.24
N SER A 59 1.60 -10.35 -8.69
CA SER A 59 0.51 -11.13 -9.31
C SER A 59 -0.89 -10.53 -9.17
N SER A 60 -1.06 -9.40 -8.47
CA SER A 60 -2.33 -8.66 -8.35
C SER A 60 -2.17 -7.35 -7.59
N GLY A 61 -3.14 -6.43 -7.74
CA GLY A 61 -3.27 -5.24 -6.90
C GLY A 61 -2.12 -4.25 -7.13
N ILE A 62 -1.59 -3.68 -6.06
CA ILE A 62 -0.55 -2.62 -6.14
C ILE A 62 0.69 -3.11 -6.91
N GLY A 63 1.12 -4.36 -6.70
CA GLY A 63 2.30 -4.91 -7.37
C GLY A 63 2.12 -5.09 -8.88
N GLU A 64 0.91 -5.45 -9.33
CA GLU A 64 0.58 -5.55 -10.77
C GLU A 64 0.64 -4.18 -11.44
N HIS A 65 0.01 -3.17 -10.83
CA HIS A 65 0.03 -1.80 -11.34
C HIS A 65 1.43 -1.20 -11.35
N LEU A 66 2.26 -1.50 -10.34
CA LEU A 66 3.68 -1.12 -10.35
C LEU A 66 4.39 -1.75 -11.56
N ALA A 67 4.24 -3.05 -11.79
CA ALA A 67 4.90 -3.73 -12.90
C ALA A 67 4.58 -3.07 -14.25
N TYR A 68 3.33 -2.63 -14.45
CA TYR A 68 2.93 -1.94 -15.67
C TYR A 68 3.53 -0.54 -15.81
N GLU A 69 3.55 0.25 -14.74
CA GLU A 69 4.12 1.60 -14.77
C GLU A 69 5.64 1.57 -14.97
N TYR A 70 6.35 0.69 -14.26
CA TYR A 70 7.80 0.54 -14.44
C TYR A 70 8.16 0.00 -15.83
N ALA A 71 7.36 -0.91 -16.40
CA ALA A 71 7.55 -1.38 -17.78
C ALA A 71 7.38 -0.24 -18.79
N ARG A 72 6.33 0.59 -18.62
CA ARG A 72 6.10 1.76 -19.48
C ARG A 72 7.26 2.75 -19.42
N ARG A 73 7.83 2.95 -18.22
CA ARG A 73 9.01 3.81 -18.00
C ARG A 73 10.32 3.22 -18.52
N GLY A 74 10.33 1.98 -19.04
CA GLY A 74 11.50 1.36 -19.64
C GLY A 74 12.48 0.72 -18.65
N ALA A 75 12.01 0.38 -17.45
CA ALA A 75 12.79 -0.41 -16.51
C ALA A 75 12.96 -1.86 -16.99
N CYS A 76 14.07 -2.47 -16.60
CA CYS A 76 14.26 -3.92 -16.62
C CYS A 76 13.56 -4.52 -15.41
N LEU A 77 12.61 -5.44 -15.60
CA LEU A 77 11.77 -5.94 -14.51
C LEU A 77 12.08 -7.39 -14.15
N THR A 78 12.14 -7.63 -12.84
CA THR A 78 12.08 -8.97 -12.22
C THR A 78 10.85 -9.01 -11.33
N ILE A 79 9.90 -9.90 -11.64
CA ILE A 79 8.65 -10.02 -10.88
C ILE A 79 8.55 -11.39 -10.20
N ALA A 80 8.12 -11.40 -8.94
CA ALA A 80 7.98 -12.61 -8.14
C ALA A 80 6.64 -12.62 -7.39
N ALA A 81 5.95 -13.77 -7.36
CA ALA A 81 4.75 -13.98 -6.56
C ALA A 81 4.41 -15.46 -6.37
N ARG A 82 3.62 -15.77 -5.34
CA ARG A 82 3.18 -17.15 -5.03
C ARG A 82 2.28 -17.80 -6.08
N ARG A 83 1.58 -17.00 -6.92
CA ARG A 83 0.61 -17.49 -7.91
C ARG A 83 1.19 -17.34 -9.32
N GLU A 84 1.76 -18.42 -9.84
CA GLU A 84 2.47 -18.42 -11.12
C GLU A 84 1.57 -18.06 -12.31
N LYS A 85 0.36 -18.64 -12.41
CA LYS A 85 -0.55 -18.36 -13.53
C LYS A 85 -0.86 -16.86 -13.68
N SER A 86 -1.26 -16.22 -12.57
CA SER A 86 -1.52 -14.78 -12.56
C SER A 86 -0.25 -13.96 -12.80
N LEU A 87 0.90 -14.41 -12.29
CA LEU A 87 2.17 -13.73 -12.51
C LEU A 87 2.58 -13.73 -13.99
N ARG A 88 2.36 -14.85 -14.70
CA ARG A 88 2.62 -14.96 -16.14
C ARG A 88 1.73 -14.01 -16.95
N GLU A 89 0.45 -13.93 -16.63
CA GLU A 89 -0.48 -12.98 -17.28
C GLU A 89 -0.03 -11.52 -17.09
N VAL A 90 0.50 -11.17 -15.90
CA VAL A 90 1.05 -9.85 -15.62
C VAL A 90 2.35 -9.62 -16.39
N ALA A 91 3.23 -10.63 -16.49
CA ALA A 91 4.46 -10.56 -17.26
C ALA A 91 4.19 -10.27 -18.75
N GLU A 92 3.28 -11.02 -19.36
CA GLU A 92 2.88 -10.85 -20.76
C GLU A 92 2.30 -9.45 -21.01
N ARG A 93 1.39 -9.00 -20.13
CA ARG A 93 0.82 -7.65 -20.21
C ARG A 93 1.84 -6.54 -19.97
N ALA A 94 2.88 -6.78 -19.18
CA ALA A 94 3.96 -5.81 -18.99
C ALA A 94 4.89 -5.73 -20.21
N LEU A 95 5.20 -6.88 -20.82
CA LEU A 95 6.01 -7.02 -22.03
C LEU A 95 5.39 -6.34 -23.25
N ASP A 96 4.07 -6.48 -23.45
CA ASP A 96 3.35 -5.86 -24.56
C ASP A 96 3.44 -4.32 -24.53
N ARG A 97 3.54 -3.73 -23.34
CA ARG A 97 3.64 -2.28 -23.17
C ARG A 97 5.03 -1.73 -23.52
N ARG A 98 6.09 -2.54 -23.39
CA ARG A 98 7.43 -2.24 -23.90
C ARG A 98 8.32 -3.50 -23.82
N PRO A 99 8.98 -3.92 -24.91
CA PRO A 99 9.99 -4.97 -24.87
C PRO A 99 11.29 -4.43 -24.24
N GLY A 100 11.26 -4.15 -22.94
CA GLY A 100 12.47 -3.96 -22.13
C GLY A 100 13.10 -5.30 -21.78
N CYS A 101 14.30 -5.26 -21.18
CA CYS A 101 14.91 -6.46 -20.59
C CYS A 101 13.97 -7.01 -19.49
N PHE A 102 13.28 -8.11 -19.76
CA PHE A 102 12.40 -8.75 -18.78
C PHE A 102 13.04 -10.07 -18.36
N SER A 103 13.40 -10.18 -17.08
CA SER A 103 13.84 -11.46 -16.52
C SER A 103 12.64 -12.39 -16.37
N ARG A 104 12.80 -13.66 -16.76
CA ARG A 104 11.71 -14.65 -16.68
C ARG A 104 11.21 -14.76 -15.24
N PRO A 105 9.88 -14.91 -15.03
CA PRO A 105 9.31 -15.07 -13.70
C PRO A 105 9.89 -16.32 -13.02
N SER A 106 10.29 -16.17 -11.75
CA SER A 106 10.85 -17.21 -10.88
C SER A 106 9.98 -17.42 -9.65
#